data_AF-A0A4S8KLR4-F1
#
_entry.id   AF-A0A4S8KLR4-F1
#
_cell.length_a   1.000
_cell.length_b   1.000
_cell.length_c   1.000
_cell.angle_alpha   90.00
_cell.angle_beta   90.00
_cell.angle_gamma   90.00
#
_symmetry.space_group_name_H-M   'P 1'
#
loop_
_entity.id
_entity.type
_entity.pdbx_description
1 polymer ?
#
loop_
_entity_poly.entity_id
_entity_poly.type
_entity_poly.pdbx_seq_one_letter_code
_entity_poly.pdbx_strand_id
1 'polypeptide(L)'
;MNLPENFSGTDGKIGYDEWICKMELYFAYSNVITDRARLLIALSRLTGTPSIQFKELAERIASNQSQYTWAEFKQKLSGVYGRYDEKLTAKQELDKLAKNTAKAEKDFLTYAEEFRTLAGIAEYSDEHLIDILKNVVNRDMKVGMSVRKCIPTDWNTYLETLIDIYKVLYPERGGASIFGAKKKGKSLAQGEPMDVDNVSKKDKKKGKGKEKSGESTNNVGKKDKYCHICKRKGHLTDEC
;
A
#
# COMPACT_ATOMS: atom_id res chain seq x y z
N MET A 1 -4.75 -21.42 -36.10
CA MET A 1 -4.40 -21.16 -34.70
C MET A 1 -4.41 -22.48 -33.96
N ASN A 2 -3.40 -22.76 -33.12
CA ASN A 2 -3.37 -23.99 -32.32
C ASN A 2 -4.31 -23.87 -31.13
N LEU A 3 -4.84 -25.01 -30.67
CA LEU A 3 -5.64 -25.07 -29.45
C LEU A 3 -4.77 -24.65 -28.25
N PRO A 4 -5.24 -23.77 -27.34
CA PRO A 4 -4.42 -23.24 -26.26
C PRO A 4 -3.89 -24.31 -25.32
N GLU A 5 -2.79 -23.99 -24.65
CA GLU A 5 -2.15 -24.84 -23.66
C GLU A 5 -3.04 -25.08 -22.43
N ASN A 6 -2.66 -26.05 -21.59
CA ASN A 6 -3.43 -26.39 -20.40
C ASN A 6 -3.30 -25.32 -19.31
N PHE A 7 -4.36 -25.15 -18.51
CA PHE A 7 -4.40 -24.25 -17.36
C PHE A 7 -4.43 -25.02 -16.05
N SER A 8 -3.40 -24.80 -15.22
CA SER A 8 -3.22 -25.48 -13.93
C SER A 8 -3.50 -24.58 -12.71
N GLY A 9 -4.09 -23.41 -12.90
CA GLY A 9 -4.31 -22.44 -11.82
C GLY A 9 -3.03 -21.67 -11.47
N THR A 10 -2.88 -21.29 -10.19
CA THR A 10 -1.74 -20.49 -9.69
C THR A 10 -0.38 -21.14 -9.88
N ASP A 11 -0.33 -22.47 -9.92
CA ASP A 11 0.91 -23.24 -10.07
C ASP A 11 1.28 -23.47 -11.55
N GLY A 12 0.49 -22.94 -12.48
CA GLY A 12 0.67 -23.08 -13.92
C GLY A 12 1.68 -22.09 -14.52
N LYS A 13 2.15 -22.39 -15.74
CA LYS A 13 3.03 -21.49 -16.52
C LYS A 13 2.31 -20.28 -17.10
N ILE A 14 1.00 -20.41 -17.35
CA ILE A 14 0.15 -19.38 -17.93
C ILE A 14 -0.85 -18.89 -16.89
N GLY A 15 -0.96 -17.57 -16.75
CA GLY A 15 -1.96 -16.94 -15.88
C GLY A 15 -3.36 -16.94 -16.48
N TYR A 16 -4.38 -16.71 -15.65
CA TYR A 16 -5.79 -16.71 -16.08
C TYR A 16 -6.06 -15.77 -17.25
N ASP A 17 -5.64 -14.50 -17.17
CA ASP A 17 -5.98 -13.49 -18.20
C ASP A 17 -5.42 -13.86 -19.56
N GLU A 18 -4.16 -14.31 -19.59
CA GLU A 18 -3.51 -14.76 -20.81
C GLU A 18 -4.19 -16.01 -21.37
N TRP A 19 -4.54 -16.97 -20.50
CA TRP A 19 -5.18 -18.21 -20.92
C TRP A 19 -6.59 -17.99 -21.47
N ILE A 20 -7.40 -17.15 -20.82
CA ILE A 20 -8.73 -16.76 -21.32
C ILE A 20 -8.60 -16.01 -22.65
N CYS A 21 -7.64 -15.09 -22.77
CA CYS A 21 -7.40 -14.38 -24.03
C CYS A 21 -7.07 -15.36 -25.17
N LYS A 22 -6.17 -16.33 -24.94
CA LYS A 22 -5.85 -17.37 -25.92
C LYS A 22 -7.07 -18.24 -26.28
N MET A 23 -7.93 -18.56 -25.31
CA MET A 23 -9.18 -19.29 -25.56
C MET A 23 -10.16 -18.51 -26.43
N GLU A 24 -10.40 -17.24 -26.11
CA GLU A 24 -11.30 -16.36 -26.89
C GLU A 24 -10.81 -16.22 -28.34
N LEU A 25 -9.51 -16.00 -28.53
CA LEU A 25 -8.90 -15.94 -29.87
C LEU A 25 -9.07 -17.26 -30.63
N TYR A 26 -8.87 -18.40 -29.95
CA TYR A 26 -9.06 -19.71 -30.56
C TYR A 26 -10.53 -19.94 -30.95
N PHE A 27 -11.49 -19.55 -30.10
CA PHE A 27 -12.91 -19.67 -30.40
C PHE A 27 -13.31 -18.81 -31.60
N ALA A 28 -12.82 -17.58 -31.67
CA ALA A 28 -13.04 -16.69 -32.81
C ALA A 28 -12.45 -17.26 -34.10
N TYR A 29 -11.19 -17.70 -34.06
CA TYR A 29 -10.50 -18.28 -35.23
C TYR A 29 -11.18 -19.57 -35.71
N SER A 30 -11.62 -20.42 -34.79
CA SER A 30 -12.18 -21.75 -35.09
C SER A 30 -13.71 -21.72 -35.26
N ASN A 31 -14.32 -20.54 -35.26
CA ASN A 31 -15.77 -20.32 -35.35
C ASN A 31 -16.58 -21.13 -34.31
N VAL A 32 -16.08 -21.18 -33.07
CA VAL A 32 -16.77 -21.82 -31.93
C VAL A 32 -17.75 -20.82 -31.32
N ILE A 33 -19.01 -20.93 -31.70
CA ILE A 33 -20.05 -19.94 -31.36
C ILE A 33 -20.85 -20.35 -30.12
N THR A 34 -21.12 -21.64 -29.94
CA THR A 34 -22.00 -22.11 -28.84
C THR A 34 -21.26 -22.22 -27.51
N ASP A 35 -21.92 -21.82 -26.41
CA ASP A 35 -21.36 -21.95 -25.05
C ASP A 35 -20.95 -23.37 -24.71
N ARG A 36 -21.79 -24.37 -25.04
CA ARG A 36 -21.48 -25.79 -24.82
C ARG A 36 -20.14 -26.18 -25.43
N ALA A 37 -19.89 -25.81 -26.69
CA ALA A 37 -18.64 -26.13 -27.36
C ALA A 37 -17.44 -25.40 -26.74
N ARG A 38 -17.59 -24.11 -26.39
CA ARG A 38 -16.55 -23.34 -25.68
C ARG A 38 -16.19 -23.98 -24.36
N LEU A 39 -17.20 -24.39 -23.59
CA LEU A 39 -17.04 -25.04 -22.30
C LEU A 39 -16.39 -26.42 -22.43
N LEU A 40 -16.83 -27.27 -23.36
CA LEU A 40 -16.18 -28.57 -23.60
C LEU A 40 -14.69 -28.41 -23.89
N ILE A 41 -14.33 -27.46 -24.75
CA ILE A 41 -12.94 -27.19 -25.12
C ILE A 41 -12.17 -26.65 -23.90
N ALA A 42 -12.68 -25.61 -23.22
CA ALA A 42 -11.99 -25.01 -22.09
C ALA A 42 -11.83 -25.99 -20.91
N LEU A 43 -12.87 -26.75 -20.58
CA LEU A 43 -12.84 -27.75 -19.50
C LEU A 43 -11.86 -28.89 -19.81
N SER A 44 -11.73 -29.30 -21.07
CA SER A 44 -10.72 -30.29 -21.49
C SER A 44 -9.28 -29.81 -21.32
N ARG A 45 -9.09 -28.50 -21.12
CA ARG A 45 -7.79 -27.85 -20.95
C ARG A 45 -7.48 -27.48 -19.51
N LEU A 46 -8.40 -27.73 -18.57
CA LEU A 46 -8.10 -27.60 -17.15
C LEU A 46 -7.29 -28.80 -16.68
N THR A 47 -6.24 -28.54 -15.91
CA THR A 47 -5.42 -29.55 -15.24
C THR A 47 -5.20 -29.15 -13.78
N GLY A 48 -4.73 -30.07 -12.93
CA GLY A 48 -4.47 -29.77 -11.51
C GLY A 48 -5.72 -29.33 -10.75
N THR A 49 -5.57 -28.38 -9.83
CA THR A 49 -6.66 -27.89 -8.95
C THR A 49 -7.91 -27.40 -9.70
N PRO A 50 -7.80 -26.59 -10.79
CA PRO A 50 -8.97 -26.22 -11.59
C PRO A 50 -9.77 -27.42 -12.12
N SER A 51 -9.09 -28.48 -12.59
CA SER A 51 -9.78 -29.66 -13.14
C SER A 51 -10.62 -30.38 -12.08
N ILE A 52 -10.13 -30.42 -10.83
CA ILE A 52 -10.84 -31.01 -9.69
C ILE A 52 -12.05 -30.12 -9.34
N GLN A 53 -11.85 -28.80 -9.27
CA GLN A 53 -12.90 -27.84 -8.93
C GLN A 53 -14.09 -27.87 -9.91
N PHE A 54 -13.83 -28.06 -11.20
CA PHE A 54 -14.85 -28.01 -12.25
C PHE A 54 -15.30 -29.39 -12.76
N LYS A 55 -14.91 -30.48 -12.08
CA LYS A 55 -15.22 -31.85 -12.50
C LYS A 55 -16.72 -32.09 -12.75
N GLU A 56 -17.56 -31.72 -11.77
CA GLU A 56 -19.02 -31.93 -11.87
C GLU A 56 -19.64 -31.11 -13.01
N LEU A 57 -19.14 -29.89 -13.25
CA LEU A 57 -19.59 -29.09 -14.39
C LEU A 57 -19.21 -29.75 -15.71
N ALA A 58 -17.99 -30.28 -15.82
CA ALA A 58 -17.54 -30.99 -17.02
C ALA A 58 -18.40 -32.21 -17.34
N GLU A 59 -18.75 -33.01 -16.31
CA GLU A 59 -19.65 -34.16 -16.46
C GLU A 59 -21.06 -33.74 -16.94
N ARG A 60 -21.64 -32.69 -16.34
CA ARG A 60 -22.96 -32.18 -16.75
C ARG A 60 -22.96 -31.58 -18.15
N ILE A 61 -21.91 -30.85 -18.53
CA ILE A 61 -21.76 -30.29 -19.88
C ILE A 61 -21.59 -31.43 -20.89
N ALA A 62 -20.74 -32.43 -20.62
CA ALA A 62 -20.57 -33.60 -21.49
C ALA A 62 -21.91 -34.31 -21.74
N SER A 63 -22.70 -34.54 -20.69
CA SER A 63 -24.01 -35.22 -20.75
C SER A 63 -25.16 -34.35 -21.27
N ASN A 64 -24.92 -33.08 -21.63
CA ASN A 64 -25.97 -32.14 -22.06
C ASN A 64 -27.08 -31.88 -21.02
N GLN A 65 -26.69 -31.87 -19.75
CA GLN A 65 -27.57 -31.66 -18.61
C GLN A 65 -27.33 -30.29 -17.94
N SER A 66 -26.67 -29.36 -18.62
CA SER A 66 -26.33 -28.05 -18.07
C SER A 66 -26.52 -26.95 -19.11
N GLN A 67 -27.15 -25.86 -18.67
CA GLN A 67 -27.30 -24.61 -19.43
C GLN A 67 -26.22 -23.59 -19.06
N TYR A 68 -25.16 -24.02 -18.35
CA TYR A 68 -24.07 -23.14 -17.96
C TYR A 68 -23.46 -22.45 -19.18
N THR A 69 -23.19 -21.17 -19.06
CA THR A 69 -22.69 -20.32 -20.15
C THR A 69 -21.19 -20.13 -20.06
N TRP A 70 -20.56 -19.72 -21.16
CA TRP A 70 -19.15 -19.35 -21.17
C TRP A 70 -18.87 -18.16 -20.23
N ALA A 71 -19.80 -17.21 -20.13
CA ALA A 71 -19.69 -16.04 -19.25
C ALA A 71 -19.65 -16.44 -17.76
N GLU A 72 -20.57 -17.32 -17.33
CA GLU A 72 -20.59 -17.82 -15.95
C GLU A 72 -19.32 -18.61 -15.60
N PHE A 73 -18.80 -19.39 -16.56
CA PHE A 73 -17.53 -20.09 -16.37
C PHE A 73 -16.36 -19.11 -16.20
N LYS A 74 -16.25 -18.09 -17.06
CA LYS A 74 -15.20 -17.07 -16.92
C LYS A 74 -15.28 -16.37 -15.58
N GLN A 75 -16.48 -15.98 -15.13
CA GLN A 75 -16.70 -15.31 -13.85
C GLN A 75 -16.32 -16.20 -12.66
N LYS A 76 -16.71 -17.48 -12.68
CA LYS A 76 -16.37 -18.41 -11.60
C LYS A 76 -14.87 -18.72 -11.57
N LEU A 77 -14.24 -18.83 -12.73
CA LEU A 77 -12.80 -19.09 -12.84
C LEU A 77 -11.96 -17.86 -12.47
N SER A 78 -12.37 -16.65 -12.88
CA SER A 78 -11.69 -15.40 -12.48
C SER A 78 -11.79 -15.14 -10.99
N GLY A 79 -12.89 -15.52 -10.35
CA GLY A 79 -13.05 -15.37 -8.90
C GLY A 79 -12.00 -16.12 -8.07
N VAL A 80 -11.35 -17.13 -8.64
CA VAL A 80 -10.29 -17.91 -7.98
C VAL A 80 -8.91 -17.61 -8.54
N TYR A 81 -8.79 -17.45 -9.87
CA TYR A 81 -7.49 -17.38 -10.55
C TYR A 81 -7.28 -16.12 -11.38
N GLY A 82 -8.30 -15.26 -11.50
CA GLY A 82 -8.16 -13.97 -12.16
C GLY A 82 -7.12 -13.12 -11.45
N ARG A 83 -6.55 -12.14 -12.16
CA ARG A 83 -5.79 -11.10 -11.48
C ARG A 83 -6.66 -10.52 -10.37
N TYR A 84 -6.04 -10.35 -9.21
CA TYR A 84 -6.58 -9.60 -8.10
C TYR A 84 -7.18 -8.30 -8.65
N ASP A 85 -8.48 -8.09 -8.47
CA ASP A 85 -9.19 -6.95 -9.03
C ASP A 85 -8.65 -5.68 -8.36
N GLU A 86 -7.62 -5.08 -8.96
CA GLU A 86 -6.93 -3.89 -8.46
C GLU A 86 -7.92 -2.76 -8.18
N LYS A 87 -9.00 -2.68 -8.99
CA LYS A 87 -10.09 -1.73 -8.80
C LYS A 87 -10.93 -2.06 -7.57
N LEU A 88 -11.34 -3.31 -7.38
CA LEU A 88 -12.06 -3.72 -6.17
C LEU A 88 -11.24 -3.50 -4.90
N THR A 89 -9.95 -3.82 -4.95
CA THR A 89 -9.03 -3.59 -3.84
C THR A 89 -8.85 -2.10 -3.57
N ALA A 90 -8.63 -1.30 -4.63
CA ALA A 90 -8.53 0.14 -4.48
C ALA A 90 -9.81 0.73 -3.87
N LYS A 91 -10.99 0.26 -4.26
CA LYS A 91 -12.27 0.62 -3.61
C LYS A 91 -12.31 0.26 -2.14
N GLN A 92 -11.94 -0.97 -1.78
CA GLN A 92 -11.93 -1.42 -0.39
C GLN A 92 -10.93 -0.63 0.48
N GLU A 93 -9.73 -0.36 -0.04
CA GLU A 93 -8.73 0.45 0.65
C GLU A 93 -9.14 1.92 0.73
N LEU A 94 -9.78 2.46 -0.31
CA LEU A 94 -10.32 3.82 -0.30
C LEU A 94 -11.48 3.97 0.70
N ASP A 95 -12.36 2.98 0.80
CA ASP A 95 -13.45 2.95 1.79
C ASP A 95 -12.92 2.88 3.23
N LYS A 96 -11.81 2.16 3.45
CA LYS A 96 -11.09 2.15 4.74
C LYS A 96 -10.45 3.51 5.01
N LEU A 97 -9.78 4.10 4.02
CA LEU A 97 -9.15 5.41 4.12
C LEU A 97 -10.19 6.51 4.40
N ALA A 98 -11.36 6.46 3.75
CA ALA A 98 -12.49 7.38 3.95
C ALA A 98 -12.97 7.43 5.41
N LYS A 99 -12.88 6.31 6.13
CA LYS A 99 -13.26 6.20 7.55
C LYS A 99 -12.14 6.66 8.50
N ASN A 100 -10.91 6.84 8.01
CA ASN A 100 -9.75 7.18 8.81
C ASN A 100 -9.55 8.69 8.92
N THR A 101 -10.51 9.39 9.55
CA THR A 101 -10.47 10.85 9.74
C THR A 101 -9.28 11.28 10.60
N ALA A 102 -8.87 10.47 11.58
CA ALA A 102 -7.72 10.73 12.42
C ALA A 102 -6.40 10.85 11.62
N LYS A 103 -6.26 10.09 10.54
CA LYS A 103 -5.11 10.21 9.65
C LYS A 103 -5.08 11.55 8.92
N ALA A 104 -6.21 11.96 8.35
CA ALA A 104 -6.32 13.26 7.67
C ALA A 104 -6.07 14.44 8.62
N GLU A 105 -6.54 14.36 9.87
CA GLU A 105 -6.32 15.39 10.88
C GLU A 105 -4.83 15.50 11.28
N LYS A 106 -4.17 14.35 11.43
CA LYS A 106 -2.76 14.29 11.81
C LYS A 106 -1.84 14.76 10.67
N ASP A 107 -2.07 14.22 9.48
CA ASP A 107 -1.23 14.44 8.30
C ASP A 107 -2.06 14.36 7.02
N PHE A 108 -2.62 15.51 6.64
CA PHE A 108 -3.47 15.62 5.46
C PHE A 108 -2.72 15.41 4.15
N LEU A 109 -1.42 15.74 4.08
CA LEU A 109 -0.65 15.59 2.84
C LEU A 109 -0.43 14.12 2.52
N THR A 110 -0.04 13.33 3.52
CA THR A 110 0.07 11.86 3.38
C THR A 110 -1.30 11.24 3.07
N TYR A 111 -2.37 11.71 3.72
CA TYR A 111 -3.73 11.27 3.39
C TYR A 111 -4.09 11.55 1.93
N ALA A 112 -3.80 12.75 1.43
CA ALA A 112 -4.14 13.18 0.08
C ALA A 112 -3.37 12.39 -0.99
N GLU A 113 -2.11 12.04 -0.74
CA GLU A 113 -1.31 11.21 -1.64
C GLU A 113 -1.89 9.80 -1.79
N GLU A 114 -2.22 9.15 -0.66
CA GLU A 114 -2.86 7.83 -0.67
C GLU A 114 -4.25 7.89 -1.31
N PHE A 115 -5.04 8.90 -0.97
CA PHE A 115 -6.36 9.12 -1.56
C PHE A 115 -6.26 9.25 -3.08
N ARG A 116 -5.36 10.09 -3.60
CA ARG A 116 -5.18 10.30 -5.04
C ARG A 116 -4.82 9.00 -5.75
N THR A 117 -3.92 8.21 -5.17
CA THR A 117 -3.49 6.92 -5.72
C THR A 117 -4.66 5.95 -5.81
N LEU A 118 -5.41 5.78 -4.72
CA LEU A 118 -6.52 4.85 -4.67
C LEU A 118 -7.71 5.31 -5.52
N ALA A 119 -8.04 6.60 -5.52
CA ALA A 119 -9.13 7.16 -6.31
C ALA A 119 -8.90 7.00 -7.82
N GLY A 120 -7.65 7.16 -8.28
CA GLY A 120 -7.27 6.95 -9.68
C GLY A 120 -7.46 5.52 -10.17
N ILE A 121 -7.44 4.53 -9.27
CA ILE A 121 -7.63 3.10 -9.60
C ILE A 121 -9.07 2.65 -9.35
N ALA A 122 -9.74 3.20 -8.33
CA ALA A 122 -11.07 2.79 -7.90
C ALA A 122 -12.20 3.16 -8.90
N GLU A 123 -11.98 4.18 -9.74
CA GLU A 123 -12.96 4.70 -10.72
C GLU A 123 -14.34 4.98 -10.08
N TYR A 124 -14.37 5.61 -8.91
CA TYR A 124 -15.59 6.20 -8.37
C TYR A 124 -15.94 7.48 -9.12
N SER A 125 -17.21 7.91 -9.04
CA SER A 125 -17.62 9.20 -9.58
C SER A 125 -16.98 10.35 -8.81
N ASP A 126 -16.73 11.47 -9.50
CA ASP A 126 -16.17 12.67 -8.90
C ASP A 126 -16.99 13.14 -7.69
N GLU A 127 -18.32 13.10 -7.79
CA GLU A 127 -19.25 13.45 -6.72
C GLU A 127 -19.00 12.61 -5.46
N HIS A 128 -18.84 11.30 -5.61
CA HIS A 128 -18.60 10.40 -4.49
C HIS A 128 -17.24 10.66 -3.84
N LEU A 129 -16.20 10.86 -4.64
CA LEU A 129 -14.85 11.17 -4.16
C LEU A 129 -14.81 12.51 -3.43
N ILE A 130 -15.50 13.53 -3.95
CA ILE A 130 -15.64 14.84 -3.32
C ILE A 130 -16.37 14.73 -1.98
N ASP A 131 -17.41 13.91 -1.88
CA ASP A 131 -18.13 13.71 -0.62
C ASP A 131 -17.27 13.02 0.45
N ILE A 132 -16.43 12.06 0.07
CA ILE A 132 -15.43 11.50 1.00
C ILE A 132 -14.50 12.61 1.50
N LEU A 133 -13.96 13.44 0.60
CA LEU A 133 -13.07 14.53 0.97
C LEU A 133 -13.75 15.56 1.87
N LYS A 134 -15.01 15.94 1.61
CA LYS A 134 -15.80 16.82 2.49
C LYS A 134 -15.97 16.24 3.90
N ASN A 135 -16.05 14.93 4.03
CA ASN A 135 -16.25 14.27 5.32
C ASN A 135 -14.96 14.19 6.14
N VAL A 136 -13.81 14.05 5.49
CA VAL A 136 -12.54 13.81 6.18
C VAL A 136 -11.82 15.09 6.63
N VAL A 137 -12.05 16.22 5.94
CA VAL A 137 -11.38 17.49 6.26
C VAL A 137 -12.00 18.19 7.47
N ASN A 138 -11.17 18.94 8.20
CA ASN A 138 -11.62 19.68 9.40
C ASN A 138 -12.45 20.93 9.05
N ARG A 139 -13.04 21.57 10.07
CA ARG A 139 -13.92 22.73 9.90
C ARG A 139 -13.23 23.89 9.16
N ASP A 140 -11.99 24.21 9.50
CA ASP A 140 -11.28 25.35 8.93
C ASP A 140 -11.02 25.15 7.43
N MET A 141 -10.68 23.93 7.03
CA MET A 141 -10.54 23.57 5.62
C MET A 141 -11.87 23.64 4.86
N LYS A 142 -12.99 23.21 5.47
CA LYS A 142 -14.34 23.36 4.86
C LYS A 142 -14.70 24.83 4.66
N VAL A 143 -14.39 25.68 5.64
CA VAL A 143 -14.59 27.13 5.53
C VAL A 143 -13.72 27.70 4.40
N GLY A 144 -12.44 27.32 4.35
CA GLY A 144 -11.53 27.73 3.27
C GLY A 144 -12.00 27.33 1.88
N MET A 145 -12.66 26.18 1.74
CA MET A 145 -13.28 25.76 0.47
C MET A 145 -14.53 26.59 0.14
N SER A 146 -15.38 26.85 1.14
CA SER A 146 -16.67 27.53 0.96
C SER A 146 -16.56 28.99 0.55
N VAL A 147 -15.46 29.66 0.90
CA VAL A 147 -15.22 31.08 0.54
C VAL A 147 -14.59 31.24 -0.85
N ARG A 148 -14.31 30.15 -1.57
CA ARG A 148 -13.78 30.24 -2.94
C ARG A 148 -14.87 30.70 -3.90
N LYS A 149 -14.46 31.50 -4.89
CA LYS A 149 -15.35 32.00 -5.95
C LYS A 149 -15.99 30.87 -6.77
N CYS A 150 -15.27 29.77 -6.97
CA CYS A 150 -15.72 28.58 -7.67
C CYS A 150 -15.27 27.34 -6.90
N ILE A 151 -16.22 26.45 -6.59
CA ILE A 151 -15.93 25.16 -5.96
C ILE A 151 -15.71 24.14 -7.10
N PRO A 152 -14.56 23.44 -7.15
CA PRO A 152 -14.31 22.45 -8.19
C PRO A 152 -15.31 21.29 -8.14
N THR A 153 -15.71 20.81 -9.32
CA THR A 153 -16.58 19.62 -9.47
C THR A 153 -15.80 18.37 -9.89
N ASP A 154 -14.58 18.53 -10.40
CA ASP A 154 -13.61 17.46 -10.60
C ASP A 154 -12.92 17.14 -9.26
N TRP A 155 -12.84 15.87 -8.90
CA TRP A 155 -12.36 15.46 -7.58
C TRP A 155 -10.87 15.75 -7.39
N ASN A 156 -10.04 15.63 -8.44
CA ASN A 156 -8.60 15.84 -8.30
C ASN A 156 -8.30 17.34 -8.12
N THR A 157 -8.99 18.19 -8.89
CA THR A 157 -8.94 19.65 -8.72
C THR A 157 -9.46 20.07 -7.35
N TYR A 158 -10.52 19.42 -6.85
CA TYR A 158 -11.03 19.64 -5.50
C TYR A 158 -9.99 19.28 -4.43
N LEU A 159 -9.30 18.15 -4.59
CA LEU A 159 -8.23 17.71 -3.69
C LEU A 159 -7.02 18.66 -3.71
N GLU A 160 -6.58 19.10 -4.89
CA GLU A 160 -5.51 20.10 -5.03
C GLU A 160 -5.86 21.41 -4.33
N THR A 161 -7.10 21.85 -4.49
CA THR A 161 -7.64 23.03 -3.82
C THR A 161 -7.62 22.89 -2.29
N LEU A 162 -7.93 21.70 -1.75
CA LEU A 162 -7.82 21.39 -0.32
C LEU A 162 -6.37 21.38 0.16
N ILE A 163 -5.44 20.87 -0.64
CA ILE A 163 -4.00 20.89 -0.32
C ILE A 163 -3.50 22.33 -0.20
N ASP A 164 -3.91 23.22 -1.11
CA ASP A 164 -3.54 24.64 -1.03
C ASP A 164 -4.09 25.33 0.22
N ILE A 165 -5.36 25.05 0.56
CA ILE A 165 -5.97 25.55 1.79
C ILE A 165 -5.21 25.03 3.01
N TYR A 166 -4.88 23.73 3.04
CA TYR A 166 -4.12 23.11 4.11
C TYR A 166 -2.75 23.79 4.31
N LYS A 167 -2.03 24.06 3.23
CA LYS A 167 -0.71 24.74 3.29
C LYS A 167 -0.81 26.16 3.84
N VAL A 168 -1.88 26.89 3.53
CA VAL A 168 -2.12 28.24 4.08
C VAL A 168 -2.48 28.19 5.57
N LEU A 169 -3.31 27.23 5.98
CA LEU A 169 -3.74 27.09 7.38
C LEU A 169 -2.63 26.54 8.29
N TYR A 170 -1.75 25.69 7.75
CA TYR A 170 -0.71 24.99 8.51
C TYR A 170 0.66 25.12 7.83
N PRO A 171 1.22 26.34 7.72
CA PRO A 171 2.49 26.57 7.02
C PRO A 171 3.66 25.77 7.61
N GLU A 172 3.68 25.58 8.93
CA GLU A 172 4.68 24.79 9.65
C GLU A 172 4.67 23.29 9.30
N ARG A 173 3.57 22.78 8.74
CA ARG A 173 3.39 21.37 8.34
C ARG A 173 3.58 21.16 6.83
N GLY A 174 3.68 22.24 6.05
CA GLY A 174 3.69 22.22 4.57
C GLY A 174 5.05 21.97 3.91
N GLY A 175 6.14 21.91 4.68
CA GLY A 175 7.44 21.45 4.21
C GLY A 175 8.61 22.38 4.52
N ALA A 176 9.68 21.76 5.02
CA ALA A 176 11.07 22.19 5.07
C ALA A 176 11.35 23.65 5.43
N SER A 177 11.74 23.87 6.70
CA SER A 177 12.53 25.05 7.07
C SER A 177 13.78 25.13 6.18
N ILE A 178 13.77 26.05 5.21
CA ILE A 178 14.93 26.34 4.35
C ILE A 178 16.11 26.87 5.18
N PHE A 179 15.81 27.49 6.32
CA PHE A 179 16.81 27.87 7.31
C PHE A 179 16.82 26.82 8.42
N GLY A 180 17.72 25.85 8.31
CA GLY A 180 17.99 24.95 9.42
C GLY A 180 18.39 25.75 10.65
N ALA A 181 17.58 25.74 11.70
CA ALA A 181 18.01 26.18 13.01
C ALA A 181 17.39 25.30 14.09
N LYS A 182 18.19 24.32 14.54
CA LYS A 182 18.14 23.88 15.93
C LYS A 182 18.08 25.12 16.83
N LYS A 183 17.11 25.17 17.73
CA LYS A 183 17.36 25.60 19.10
C LYS A 183 16.36 24.93 20.04
N LYS A 184 16.86 23.93 20.77
CA LYS A 184 16.42 23.65 22.13
C LYS A 184 16.53 24.97 22.90
N GLY A 185 15.40 25.56 23.25
CA GLY A 185 15.32 26.68 24.19
C GLY A 185 14.70 26.18 25.48
N LYS A 186 15.53 25.61 26.37
CA LYS A 186 15.21 25.60 27.80
C LYS A 186 15.14 27.06 28.24
N SER A 187 14.07 27.42 28.93
CA SER A 187 13.94 28.62 29.76
C SER A 187 15.21 28.85 30.59
N LEU A 188 15.66 30.11 30.70
CA LEU A 188 16.26 30.66 31.91
C LEU A 188 16.27 32.19 31.84
N ALA A 189 15.97 32.77 33.00
CA ALA A 189 15.73 34.17 33.25
C ALA A 189 17.00 35.04 33.17
N GLN A 190 16.79 36.26 32.68
CA GLN A 190 17.19 37.56 33.25
C GLN A 190 18.50 37.64 34.08
N GLY A 191 19.46 38.44 33.59
CA GLY A 191 20.58 38.99 34.36
C GLY A 191 21.76 39.43 33.48
N GLU A 192 21.91 40.74 33.25
CA GLU A 192 23.15 41.40 32.78
C GLU A 192 24.05 41.79 34.01
N PRO A 193 25.23 42.46 33.85
CA PRO A 193 26.49 42.07 33.19
C PRO A 193 27.76 42.31 34.10
N MET A 194 28.97 42.20 33.51
CA MET A 194 30.34 42.58 34.00
C MET A 194 31.09 41.50 34.83
N ASP A 195 32.41 41.26 34.80
CA ASP A 195 33.58 41.95 34.22
C ASP A 195 34.81 40.99 34.12
N VAL A 196 35.92 41.54 33.61
CA VAL A 196 37.19 41.00 33.04
C VAL A 196 38.15 40.11 33.89
N ASP A 197 39.00 39.38 33.13
CA ASP A 197 40.40 38.93 33.34
C ASP A 197 40.75 37.80 34.33
N ASN A 198 41.41 36.72 33.85
CA ASN A 198 42.88 36.60 33.90
C ASN A 198 43.39 35.27 33.30
N VAL A 199 44.66 35.33 32.90
CA VAL A 199 45.54 34.45 32.13
C VAL A 199 46.04 33.18 32.87
N SER A 200 46.53 32.22 32.07
CA SER A 200 47.50 31.14 32.40
C SER A 200 46.97 29.87 33.09
N LYS A 201 47.40 28.64 32.81
CA LYS A 201 48.67 28.12 32.24
C LYS A 201 48.47 26.65 31.80
N LYS A 202 49.33 26.23 30.87
CA LYS A 202 49.75 24.85 30.55
C LYS A 202 49.77 23.90 31.76
N ASP A 203 49.45 22.62 31.55
CA ASP A 203 50.52 21.62 31.41
C ASP A 203 50.08 20.25 30.86
N LYS A 204 51.01 19.69 30.06
CA LYS A 204 51.00 18.33 29.52
C LYS A 204 51.28 17.33 30.65
N LYS A 205 50.64 16.15 30.60
CA LYS A 205 51.41 14.90 30.73
C LYS A 205 50.71 13.68 30.13
N LYS A 206 51.55 12.94 29.42
CA LYS A 206 51.34 11.72 28.65
C LYS A 206 51.64 10.55 29.59
N GLY A 207 50.77 9.53 29.65
CA GLY A 207 50.98 8.31 30.43
C GLY A 207 50.37 7.11 29.73
N LYS A 208 51.23 6.17 29.32
CA LYS A 208 50.97 4.95 28.56
C LYS A 208 51.04 3.78 29.55
N GLY A 209 50.09 2.83 29.55
CA GLY A 209 50.14 1.67 30.44
C GLY A 209 49.01 0.68 30.17
N LYS A 210 49.28 -0.60 30.38
CA LYS A 210 48.78 -1.76 29.61
C LYS A 210 48.07 -2.77 30.55
N GLU A 211 47.02 -3.40 30.01
CA GLU A 211 46.45 -4.73 30.30
C GLU A 211 45.90 -5.17 31.68
N LYS A 212 44.63 -5.63 31.58
CA LYS A 212 43.99 -6.87 32.07
C LYS A 212 43.28 -6.96 33.44
N SER A 213 42.05 -7.44 33.29
CA SER A 213 41.18 -8.27 34.15
C SER A 213 40.65 -7.68 35.47
N GLY A 214 39.31 -7.65 35.54
CA GLY A 214 38.54 -7.38 36.74
C GLY A 214 37.05 -7.46 36.41
N GLU A 215 36.53 -8.68 36.39
CA GLU A 215 35.11 -8.99 36.24
C GLU A 215 34.34 -8.51 37.47
N SER A 216 33.29 -7.72 37.27
CA SER A 216 32.16 -7.57 38.20
C SER A 216 30.98 -6.90 37.49
N THR A 217 30.09 -7.78 37.01
CA THR A 217 28.63 -7.66 37.06
C THR A 217 28.04 -6.25 37.10
N ASN A 218 27.37 -5.85 36.02
CA ASN A 218 26.06 -5.21 36.12
C ASN A 218 25.15 -5.59 34.95
N ASN A 219 24.06 -6.27 35.31
CA ASN A 219 22.99 -6.78 34.47
C ASN A 219 22.13 -5.63 33.91
N VAL A 220 22.45 -5.10 32.73
CA VAL A 220 21.47 -4.34 31.92
C VAL A 220 21.80 -4.57 30.44
N GLY A 221 20.96 -5.28 29.69
CA GLY A 221 21.02 -5.26 28.22
C GLY A 221 21.14 -6.59 27.45
N LYS A 222 20.72 -7.74 28.00
CA LYS A 222 20.74 -9.03 27.26
C LYS A 222 19.46 -9.39 26.49
N LYS A 223 18.43 -8.54 26.47
CA LYS A 223 17.11 -8.91 25.89
C LYS A 223 16.88 -8.54 24.42
N ASP A 224 17.73 -7.71 23.81
CA ASP A 224 17.46 -7.17 22.46
C ASP A 224 18.42 -7.63 21.35
N LYS A 225 19.36 -8.53 21.64
CA LYS A 225 20.21 -9.14 20.60
C LYS A 225 19.49 -10.33 19.96
N TYR A 226 19.31 -10.34 18.63
CA TYR A 226 18.66 -11.40 17.87
C TYR A 226 19.63 -12.03 16.87
N CYS A 227 19.74 -13.36 16.88
CA CYS A 227 20.58 -14.10 15.95
C CYS A 227 19.76 -14.58 14.75
N HIS A 228 20.20 -14.22 13.54
CA HIS A 228 19.51 -14.59 12.30
C HIS A 228 19.83 -16.02 11.82
N ILE A 229 20.90 -16.65 12.34
CA ILE A 229 21.26 -18.04 12.01
C ILE A 229 20.40 -19.02 12.82
N CYS A 230 20.39 -18.93 14.15
CA CYS A 230 19.66 -19.87 15.01
C CYS A 230 18.27 -19.39 15.45
N LYS A 231 17.88 -18.16 15.07
CA LYS A 231 16.59 -17.52 15.39
C LYS A 231 16.31 -17.37 16.90
N ARG A 232 17.35 -17.34 17.74
CA ARG A 232 17.25 -17.17 19.20
C ARG A 232 17.64 -15.75 19.64
N LYS A 233 17.05 -15.29 20.74
CA LYS A 233 17.40 -14.03 21.41
C LYS A 233 18.53 -14.27 22.41
N GLY A 234 19.41 -13.27 22.57
CA GLY A 234 20.46 -13.24 23.60
C GLY A 234 21.89 -13.11 23.07
N HIS A 235 22.11 -13.20 21.76
CA HIS A 235 23.41 -13.00 21.10
C HIS A 235 23.20 -12.45 19.67
N LEU A 236 24.25 -11.87 19.09
CA LEU A 236 24.25 -11.43 17.68
C LEU A 236 24.72 -12.57 16.76
N THR A 237 24.56 -12.41 15.45
CA THR A 237 24.80 -13.49 14.47
C THR A 237 26.29 -13.86 14.35
N ASP A 238 27.17 -12.90 14.61
CA ASP A 238 28.64 -13.00 14.68
C ASP A 238 29.15 -13.74 15.92
N GLU A 239 28.28 -13.97 16.91
CA GLU A 239 28.57 -14.72 18.15
C GLU A 239 27.99 -16.15 18.12
N CYS A 240 27.44 -16.61 16.97
CA CYS A 240 26.72 -17.88 16.83
C CYS A 240 27.62 -19.07 16.50
#